data_AF-A0AAU1D8S3-F1
#
_entry.id   AF-A0AAU1D8S3-F1
#
_cell.length_a   1.000
_cell.length_b   1.000
_cell.length_c   1.000
_cell.angle_alpha   90.00
_cell.angle_beta   90.00
_cell.angle_gamma   90.00
#
_symmetry.space_group_name_H-M   'P 1'
#
loop_
_entity.id
_entity.type
_entity.pdbx_description
1 polymer ?
#
loop_
_entity_poly.entity_id
_entity_poly.type
_entity_poly.pdbx_seq_one_letter_code
_entity_poly.pdbx_strand_id
1 'polypeptide(L)' 'MTTRPGIGELGRDTASGRIGVVMGEIGGRVQIRPMRGGIEWDAMPDKVVPLSAREELSARLAVKNNNSRVGL' A
#
# COMPACT_ATOMS: atom_id res chain seq x y z
N MET A 1 -19.12 6.24 4.77
CA MET A 1 -18.73 5.67 3.45
C MET A 1 -17.21 5.69 3.42
N THR A 2 -16.54 4.54 3.49
CA THR A 2 -15.07 4.54 3.35
C THR A 2 -14.77 4.70 1.87
N THR A 3 -14.19 5.82 1.48
CA THR A 3 -13.80 6.07 0.09
C THR A 3 -12.56 5.23 -0.20
N ARG A 4 -12.53 4.59 -1.37
CA ARG A 4 -11.36 3.86 -1.84
C ARG A 4 -10.16 4.82 -1.93
N PRO A 5 -8.95 4.38 -1.55
CA PRO A 5 -7.78 5.25 -1.61
C PRO A 5 -7.52 5.69 -3.06
N GLY A 6 -7.22 6.96 -3.23
CA GLY A 6 -6.91 7.57 -4.52
C GLY A 6 -5.53 7.18 -5.04
N ILE A 7 -5.26 7.50 -6.31
CA ILE A 7 -3.93 7.37 -6.90
C ILE A 7 -2.93 8.21 -6.09
N GLY A 8 -1.80 7.62 -5.73
CA GLY A 8 -0.77 8.22 -4.87
C GLY A 8 -1.01 8.03 -3.37
N GLU A 9 -2.18 7.55 -2.96
CA GLU A 9 -2.48 7.25 -1.55
C GLU A 9 -2.09 5.83 -1.17
N LEU A 10 -1.94 5.60 0.15
CA LEU A 10 -1.65 4.27 0.66
C LEU A 10 -2.93 3.44 0.78
N GLY A 11 -2.88 2.25 0.19
CA GLY A 11 -3.93 1.25 0.26
C GLY A 11 -3.42 -0.03 0.91
N ARG A 12 -4.30 -0.67 1.69
CA ARG A 12 -4.12 -2.06 2.14
C ARG A 12 -4.91 -2.97 1.22
N ASP A 13 -4.23 -3.92 0.60
CA ASP A 13 -4.87 -5.06 -0.05
C ASP A 13 -5.27 -6.07 1.03
N THR A 14 -6.56 -6.16 1.31
CA THR A 14 -7.10 -7.07 2.33
C THR A 14 -7.00 -8.55 1.95
N ALA A 15 -6.84 -8.88 0.66
CA ALA A 15 -6.71 -10.26 0.21
C ALA A 15 -5.31 -10.82 0.52
N SER A 16 -4.26 -10.00 0.36
CA SER A 16 -2.88 -10.42 0.63
C SER A 16 -2.30 -9.87 1.93
N GLY A 17 -2.99 -8.94 2.59
CA GLY A 17 -2.50 -8.22 3.77
C GLY A 17 -1.39 -7.20 3.48
N ARG A 18 -1.01 -7.01 2.22
CA ARG A 18 0.07 -6.13 1.80
C ARG A 18 -0.37 -4.66 1.76
N ILE A 19 0.57 -3.77 2.04
CA ILE A 19 0.37 -2.31 2.01
C ILE A 19 1.29 -1.70 0.95
N GLY A 20 0.74 -0.79 0.16
CA GLY A 20 1.49 -0.06 -0.86
C GLY A 20 0.78 1.19 -1.34
N VAL A 21 1.39 1.87 -2.30
CA VAL A 21 0.86 3.08 -2.93
C VAL A 21 0.01 2.68 -4.13
N VAL A 22 -1.21 3.21 -4.20
CA VAL A 22 -2.10 3.02 -5.35
C VAL A 22 -1.52 3.78 -6.55
N MET A 23 -1.25 3.07 -7.65
CA MET A 23 -0.67 3.64 -8.86
C MET A 23 -1.73 3.99 -9.91
N GLY A 24 -2.86 3.27 -9.90
CA GLY A 24 -3.94 3.43 -10.88
C GLY A 24 -4.87 2.23 -10.91
N GLU A 25 -5.91 2.30 -11.73
CA GLU A 25 -6.80 1.17 -12.02
C GLU A 25 -6.73 0.86 -13.53
N ILE A 26 -6.37 -0.36 -13.90
CA ILE A 26 -6.24 -0.82 -15.29
C ILE A 26 -6.91 -2.18 -15.41
N GLY A 27 -7.80 -2.34 -16.41
CA GLY A 27 -8.48 -3.61 -16.66
C GLY A 27 -9.32 -4.11 -15.47
N GLY A 28 -9.87 -3.20 -14.66
CA GLY A 28 -10.66 -3.53 -13.47
C GLY A 28 -9.82 -4.01 -12.28
N ARG A 29 -8.50 -3.80 -12.30
CA ARG A 29 -7.58 -4.11 -11.20
C ARG A 29 -6.87 -2.86 -10.74
N VAL A 30 -6.67 -2.72 -9.44
CA VAL A 30 -5.89 -1.64 -8.85
C VAL A 30 -4.42 -2.07 -8.84
N GLN A 31 -3.57 -1.31 -9.52
CA GLN A 31 -2.13 -1.51 -9.48
C GLN A 31 -1.57 -0.87 -8.21
N ILE A 32 -0.85 -1.65 -7.40
CA ILE A 32 -0.25 -1.20 -6.16
C ILE A 32 1.26 -1.41 -6.20
N ARG A 33 2.01 -0.38 -5.80
CA ARG A 33 3.47 -0.43 -5.66
C ARG A 33 3.87 -0.60 -4.20
N PRO A 34 4.79 -1.53 -3.86
CA PRO A 34 5.29 -1.63 -2.49
C PRO A 34 6.02 -0.34 -2.08
N MET A 35 5.84 0.10 -0.83
CA MET A 35 6.50 1.32 -0.33
C MET A 35 8.04 1.27 -0.32
N ARG A 36 8.63 0.07 -0.34
CA ARG A 36 10.08 -0.14 -0.27
C ARG A 36 10.72 -0.41 -1.63
N GLY A 37 9.97 -0.24 -2.71
CA GLY A 37 10.33 -0.80 -4.00
C GLY A 37 10.08 -2.32 -4.04
N GLY A 38 10.25 -2.89 -5.24
CA GLY A 38 9.89 -4.27 -5.54
C GLY A 38 8.84 -4.36 -6.65
N ILE A 39 8.30 -5.55 -6.83
CA ILE A 39 7.36 -5.85 -7.91
C ILE A 39 5.98 -5.30 -7.55
N GLU A 40 5.43 -4.48 -8.44
CA GLU A 40 4.04 -4.03 -8.37
C GLU A 40 3.09 -5.22 -8.46
N TRP A 41 1.92 -5.11 -7.84
CA TRP A 41 0.91 -6.17 -7.92
C TRP A 41 -0.46 -5.59 -8.20
N ASP A 42 -1.29 -6.43 -8.83
CA ASP A 42 -2.68 -6.13 -9.11
C ASP A 42 -3.57 -6.64 -7.97
N ALA A 43 -4.37 -5.74 -7.41
CA ALA A 43 -5.37 -6.01 -6.39
C ALA A 43 -6.79 -5.84 -6.94
N MET A 44 -7.76 -6.52 -6.33
CA MET A 44 -9.17 -6.30 -6.64
C MET A 44 -9.63 -4.97 -6.03
N PRO A 45 -10.34 -4.10 -6.78
CA PRO A 45 -10.73 -2.78 -6.29
C PRO A 45 -11.56 -2.78 -5.00
N ASP A 46 -12.35 -3.85 -4.75
CA ASP A 46 -13.15 -4.02 -3.54
C ASP A 46 -12.34 -4.52 -2.33
N LYS A 47 -11.10 -4.97 -2.56
CA LYS A 47 -10.18 -5.42 -1.52
C LYS A 47 -9.16 -4.37 -1.12
N VAL A 48 -9.09 -3.25 -1.83
CA VAL A 48 -8.20 -2.13 -1.51
C VAL A 48 -8.93 -1.13 -0.63
N VAL A 49 -8.47 -1.02 0.62
CA VAL A 49 -9.04 -0.12 1.62
C VAL A 49 -8.04 0.97 2.03
N PRO A 50 -8.51 2.18 2.40
CA PRO A 50 -7.63 3.20 2.94
C PRO A 50 -7.08 2.75 4.30
N LEU A 51 -5.90 3.25 4.65
CA LEU A 51 -5.33 3.06 5.98
C LEU A 51 -5.83 4.16 6.92
N SER A 52 -5.97 3.81 8.20
CA SER A 52 -6.08 4.84 9.23
C SER A 52 -4.77 5.62 9.34
N ALA A 53 -4.84 6.86 9.85
CA ALA A 53 -3.63 7.69 10.07
C ALA A 53 -2.57 6.98 10.92
N ARG A 54 -3.00 6.14 11.88
CA ARG A 54 -2.09 5.33 12.71
C ARG A 54 -1.42 4.23 11.89
N GLU A 55 -2.17 3.51 11.07
CA GLU A 55 -1.59 2.46 10.23
C GLU A 55 -0.66 3.02 9.16
N GLU A 56 -1.00 4.17 8.56
CA GLU A 56 -0.13 4.88 7.64
C GLU A 56 1.19 5.28 8.31
N LEU A 57 1.12 5.89 9.51
CA LEU A 57 2.30 6.25 10.28
C LEU A 57 3.16 5.01 10.59
N SER A 58 2.53 3.93 11.08
CA SER A 58 3.22 2.68 11.36
C SER A 58 3.87 2.07 10.10
N ALA A 59 3.19 2.11 8.95
CA ALA A 59 3.73 1.59 7.70
C ALA A 59 4.95 2.41 7.24
N ARG A 60 4.88 3.75 7.30
CA ARG A 60 6.00 4.63 6.96
C ARG A 60 7.18 4.44 7.92
N LEU A 61 6.91 4.23 9.22
CA LEU A 61 7.94 3.93 10.21
C LEU A 61 8.58 2.57 9.99
N ALA A 62 7.81 1.54 9.62
CA ALA A 62 8.33 0.21 9.31
C ALA A 62 9.29 0.23 8.13
N VAL A 63 8.99 1.02 7.09
CA VAL A 63 9.89 1.28 5.96
C VAL A 63 11.21 1.90 6.44
N LYS A 64 11.14 2.95 7.27
CA LYS A 64 12.33 3.62 7.82
C LYS A 64 13.17 2.68 8.70
N ASN A 65 12.54 2.02 9.68
CA ASN A 65 13.23 1.16 10.65
C ASN A 65 13.92 -0.03 9.97
N ASN A 66 13.29 -0.62 8.96
CA ASN A 66 13.92 -1.73 8.25
C ASN A 66 15.02 -1.28 7.28
N ASN A 67 15.08 0.00 6.89
CA ASN A 67 16.25 0.54 6.19
C ASN A 67 17.40 0.80 7.17
N SER A 68 17.12 1.18 8.42
CA SER A 68 18.14 1.35 9.47
C SER A 68 18.78 0.03 9.92
N ARG A 69 18.08 -1.10 9.81
CA ARG A 69 18.56 -2.42 10.28
C ARG A 69 19.47 -3.16 9.29
N VAL A 70 19.69 -2.63 8.08
CA VAL A 70 20.56 -3.23 7.05
C VAL A 70 21.94 -2.53 6.98
N GLY A 71 22.18 -1.57 7.87
CA GLY A 71 23.49 -0.94 8.04
C GLY A 71 24.20 -1.40 9.32
N LEU A 72 24.70 -2.64 9.33
CA LEU A 72 25.80 -3.12 10.19
C LEU A 72 26.58 -4.20 9.43
#